data_AF-A0A4R4NYA9-F1
#
_entry.id   AF-A0A4R4NYA9-F1
#
_cell.length_a   1.000
_cell.length_b   1.000
_cell.length_c   1.000
_cell.angle_alpha   90.00
_cell.angle_beta   90.00
_cell.angle_gamma   90.00
#
_symmetry.space_group_name_H-M   'P 1'
#
loop_
_entity.id
_entity.type
_entity.pdbx_description
1 polymer ?
#
loop_
_entity_poly.entity_id
_entity_poly.type
_entity_poly.pdbx_seq_one_letter_code
_entity_poly.pdbx_strand_id
1 'polypeptide(L)'
;GLLSAVEVVERAVEAARRLDPVLHFVDELDAGTALRLAREVDPAGVLAGVPFLVKARTPPGSPILERLLAAGAIPIGTATRARPGPGSQTYGWNGREYTRNPWDVTRSPGGSTAGGAAAVAAGVVPLATGGDSGGSLRIPASFCGLVGFKGTYGRVPRAVGRAFGGLTTAGVIGADLDDVVLATSVVSGPHRLDPTALPHWPVPILAEGPFRVAYLSTLSYPVDPGIDQLIRDRLSVAEVIDVPLKLLPTDDAWPVLSALDAGRGVEAADVQRARAVRDHNNTALADLFDRVDALVTPTTLTVAHGYDQYN
;
A
#
# COMPACT_ATOMS: atom_id res chain seq x y z
N GLY A 1 -1.92 -28.23 10.29
CA GLY A 1 -2.32 -29.39 11.10
C GLY A 1 -3.41 -29.08 12.11
N LEU A 2 -3.39 -27.91 12.75
CA LEU A 2 -4.43 -27.49 13.72
C LEU A 2 -5.71 -26.94 13.07
N LEU A 3 -5.58 -26.31 11.91
CA LEU A 3 -6.68 -25.84 11.06
C LEU A 3 -6.36 -26.20 9.61
N SER A 4 -7.40 -26.49 8.83
CA SER A 4 -7.36 -26.64 7.38
C SER A 4 -7.49 -25.28 6.68
N ALA A 5 -7.00 -25.19 5.44
CA ALA A 5 -7.18 -24.00 4.61
C ALA A 5 -8.67 -23.63 4.44
N VAL A 6 -9.54 -24.65 4.32
CA VAL A 6 -10.99 -24.47 4.25
C VAL A 6 -11.52 -23.79 5.49
N GLU A 7 -11.20 -24.28 6.69
CA GLU A 7 -11.66 -23.67 7.95
C GLU A 7 -11.18 -22.21 8.11
N VAL A 8 -9.94 -21.91 7.70
CA VAL A 8 -9.41 -20.53 7.76
C VAL A 8 -10.17 -19.61 6.79
N VAL A 9 -10.41 -20.07 5.56
CA VAL A 9 -11.14 -19.29 4.54
C VAL A 9 -12.61 -19.12 4.91
N GLU A 10 -13.26 -20.15 5.45
CA GLU A 10 -14.64 -20.07 5.96
C GLU A 10 -14.76 -19.00 7.04
N ARG A 11 -13.85 -18.98 8.01
CA ARG A 11 -13.81 -17.96 9.07
C ARG A 11 -13.62 -16.55 8.50
N ALA A 12 -12.75 -16.37 7.51
CA ALA A 12 -12.54 -15.08 6.86
C ALA A 12 -13.79 -14.60 6.10
N VAL A 13 -14.46 -15.50 5.37
CA VAL A 13 -15.72 -15.22 4.66
C VAL A 13 -16.85 -14.88 5.65
N GLU A 14 -16.97 -15.59 6.76
CA GLU A 14 -17.95 -15.31 7.81
C GLU A 14 -17.67 -13.98 8.50
N ALA A 15 -16.41 -13.69 8.82
CA ALA A 15 -16.01 -12.39 9.36
C ALA A 15 -16.34 -11.26 8.38
N ALA A 16 -16.09 -11.46 7.08
CA ALA A 16 -16.45 -10.50 6.05
C ALA A 16 -17.95 -10.21 6.03
N ARG A 17 -18.78 -11.26 5.99
CA ARG A 17 -20.25 -11.14 6.01
C ARG A 17 -20.78 -10.45 7.27
N ARG A 18 -20.14 -10.68 8.41
CA ARG A 18 -20.54 -10.09 9.69
C ARG A 18 -20.19 -8.60 9.79
N LEU A 19 -19.01 -8.20 9.31
CA LEU A 19 -18.46 -6.86 9.55
C LEU A 19 -18.69 -5.88 8.39
N ASP A 20 -18.78 -6.36 7.15
CA ASP A 20 -18.99 -5.49 5.97
C ASP A 20 -20.31 -4.68 6.00
N PRO A 21 -21.43 -5.16 6.58
CA PRO A 21 -22.63 -4.34 6.73
C PRO A 21 -22.42 -3.05 7.54
N VAL A 22 -21.39 -3.01 8.39
CA VAL A 22 -21.02 -1.82 9.18
C VAL A 22 -19.86 -1.07 8.54
N LEU A 23 -18.85 -1.79 8.06
CA LEU A 23 -17.57 -1.23 7.64
C LEU A 23 -17.45 -0.96 6.13
N HIS A 24 -18.30 -1.55 5.30
CA HIS A 24 -18.39 -1.33 3.86
C HIS A 24 -17.03 -1.43 3.13
N PHE A 25 -16.25 -2.47 3.42
CA PHE A 25 -14.91 -2.70 2.86
C PHE A 25 -14.89 -3.64 1.65
N VAL A 26 -15.95 -4.41 1.38
CA VAL A 26 -16.07 -5.32 0.24
C VAL A 26 -16.73 -4.61 -0.95
N ASP A 27 -16.14 -4.75 -2.14
CA ASP A 27 -16.77 -4.43 -3.42
C ASP A 27 -17.55 -5.66 -3.92
N GLU A 28 -16.89 -6.83 -3.94
CA GLU A 28 -17.49 -8.13 -4.27
C GLU A 28 -16.88 -9.26 -3.43
N LEU A 29 -17.70 -10.16 -2.88
CA LEU A 29 -17.26 -11.34 -2.13
C LEU A 29 -17.46 -12.61 -2.98
N ASP A 30 -16.42 -13.42 -3.17
CA ASP A 30 -16.48 -14.68 -3.92
C ASP A 30 -16.13 -15.89 -3.04
N ALA A 31 -17.03 -16.17 -2.09
CA ALA A 31 -16.89 -17.28 -1.17
C ALA A 31 -16.83 -18.64 -1.90
N GLY A 32 -17.56 -18.80 -3.01
CA GLY A 32 -17.62 -20.07 -3.74
C GLY A 32 -16.28 -20.43 -4.35
N THR A 33 -15.62 -19.49 -5.03
CA THR A 33 -14.27 -19.69 -5.55
C THR A 33 -13.24 -19.83 -4.43
N ALA A 34 -13.31 -19.00 -3.39
CA ALA A 34 -12.38 -19.06 -2.27
C ALA A 34 -12.36 -20.45 -1.62
N LEU A 35 -13.53 -21.04 -1.35
CA LEU A 35 -13.64 -22.37 -0.74
C LEU A 35 -13.21 -23.50 -1.67
N ARG A 36 -13.40 -23.34 -2.99
CA ARG A 36 -12.87 -24.30 -3.98
C ARG A 36 -11.35 -24.28 -3.97
N LEU A 37 -10.74 -23.09 -4.08
CA LEU A 37 -9.30 -22.92 -4.00
C LEU A 37 -8.73 -23.47 -2.68
N ALA A 38 -9.42 -23.28 -1.57
CA ALA A 38 -9.01 -23.80 -0.26
C ALA A 38 -8.99 -25.33 -0.17
N ARG A 39 -9.84 -26.02 -0.93
CA ARG A 39 -9.86 -27.50 -0.99
C ARG A 39 -8.75 -28.05 -1.90
N GLU A 40 -8.36 -27.27 -2.91
CA GLU A 40 -7.42 -27.67 -3.95
C GLU A 40 -5.99 -27.17 -3.69
N VAL A 41 -5.79 -26.31 -2.70
CA VAL A 41 -4.48 -25.69 -2.40
C VAL A 41 -3.45 -26.74 -2.02
N ASP A 42 -2.25 -26.63 -2.61
CA ASP A 42 -1.10 -27.40 -2.20
C ASP A 42 -0.64 -26.95 -0.80
N PRO A 43 -0.69 -27.81 0.23
CA PRO A 43 -0.27 -27.45 1.58
C PRO A 43 1.23 -27.14 1.70
N ALA A 44 2.05 -27.44 0.69
CA ALA A 44 3.46 -27.06 0.65
C ALA A 44 3.69 -25.60 0.21
N GLY A 45 2.65 -24.91 -0.28
CA GLY A 45 2.74 -23.49 -0.64
C GLY A 45 3.08 -22.61 0.55
N VAL A 46 4.00 -21.65 0.37
CA VAL A 46 4.47 -20.76 1.45
C VAL A 46 3.36 -19.87 2.04
N LEU A 47 2.29 -19.63 1.28
CA LEU A 47 1.09 -18.91 1.72
C LEU A 47 -0.16 -19.82 1.66
N ALA A 48 0.01 -21.15 1.69
CA ALA A 48 -1.09 -22.09 1.56
C ALA A 48 -2.22 -21.81 2.56
N GLY A 49 -3.41 -21.51 2.04
CA GLY A 49 -4.60 -21.28 2.85
C GLY A 49 -4.72 -19.87 3.43
N VAL A 50 -3.78 -18.95 3.15
CA VAL A 50 -3.83 -17.57 3.65
C VAL A 50 -4.90 -16.77 2.89
N PRO A 51 -6.00 -16.34 3.54
CA PRO A 51 -7.03 -15.56 2.87
C PRO A 51 -6.54 -14.12 2.66
N PHE A 52 -6.92 -13.50 1.55
CA PHE A 52 -6.62 -12.08 1.31
C PHE A 52 -7.71 -11.38 0.51
N LEU A 53 -7.73 -10.04 0.57
CA LEU A 53 -8.58 -9.22 -0.29
C LEU A 53 -7.80 -8.61 -1.46
N VAL A 54 -8.43 -8.60 -2.62
CA VAL A 54 -7.88 -8.00 -3.83
C VAL A 54 -8.35 -6.56 -3.97
N LYS A 55 -7.47 -5.62 -4.31
CA LYS A 55 -7.93 -4.26 -4.66
C LYS A 55 -8.89 -4.31 -5.86
N ALA A 56 -10.11 -3.78 -5.73
CA ALA A 56 -11.06 -3.74 -6.85
C ALA A 56 -10.46 -3.08 -8.10
N ARG A 57 -10.84 -3.63 -9.26
CA ARG A 57 -10.31 -3.29 -10.60
C ARG A 57 -8.85 -3.71 -10.85
N THR A 58 -8.24 -4.52 -9.98
CA THR A 58 -6.99 -5.22 -10.33
C THR A 58 -7.30 -6.23 -11.44
N PRO A 59 -6.66 -6.14 -12.62
CA PRO A 59 -6.94 -7.06 -13.72
C PRO A 59 -6.66 -8.52 -13.33
N PRO A 60 -7.51 -9.48 -13.75
CA PRO A 60 -7.13 -10.89 -13.75
C PRO A 60 -5.80 -11.09 -14.50
N GLY A 61 -4.93 -11.95 -13.98
CA GLY A 61 -3.57 -12.15 -14.54
C GLY A 61 -2.58 -11.03 -14.19
N SER A 62 -2.91 -10.16 -13.23
CA SER A 62 -1.90 -9.24 -12.67
C SER A 62 -0.78 -10.03 -11.99
N PRO A 63 0.50 -9.66 -12.16
CA PRO A 63 1.61 -10.44 -11.64
C PRO A 63 1.55 -10.70 -10.13
N ILE A 64 1.07 -9.70 -9.36
CA ILE A 64 0.86 -9.82 -7.92
C ILE A 64 -0.16 -10.91 -7.56
N LEU A 65 -1.25 -11.03 -8.34
CA LEU A 65 -2.28 -12.04 -8.11
C LEU A 65 -1.80 -13.43 -8.54
N GLU A 66 -1.14 -13.53 -9.69
CA GLU A 66 -0.58 -14.80 -10.18
C GLU A 66 0.39 -15.39 -9.15
N ARG A 67 1.28 -14.56 -8.58
CA ARG A 67 2.28 -15.00 -7.59
C ARG A 67 1.67 -15.37 -6.25
N LEU A 68 0.70 -14.60 -5.75
CA LEU A 68 0.00 -14.95 -4.50
C LEU A 68 -0.76 -16.27 -4.64
N LEU A 69 -1.49 -16.46 -5.75
CA LEU A 69 -2.19 -17.71 -6.02
C LEU A 69 -1.22 -18.89 -6.15
N ALA A 70 -0.11 -18.72 -6.88
CA ALA A 70 0.91 -19.76 -7.01
C ALA A 70 1.59 -20.11 -5.67
N ALA A 71 1.68 -19.15 -4.74
CA ALA A 71 2.16 -19.38 -3.39
C ALA A 71 1.11 -20.04 -2.46
N GLY A 72 -0.12 -20.23 -2.93
CA GLY A 72 -1.22 -20.86 -2.19
C GLY A 72 -2.13 -19.90 -1.42
N ALA A 73 -1.97 -18.58 -1.58
CA ALA A 73 -2.87 -17.60 -0.98
C ALA A 73 -4.23 -17.61 -1.69
N ILE A 74 -5.30 -17.31 -0.95
CA ILE A 74 -6.68 -17.49 -1.40
C ILE A 74 -7.43 -16.14 -1.38
N PRO A 75 -7.78 -15.58 -2.54
CA PRO A 75 -8.59 -14.37 -2.57
C PRO A 75 -10.01 -14.71 -2.12
N ILE A 76 -10.53 -13.99 -1.12
CA ILE A 76 -11.93 -14.15 -0.68
C ILE A 76 -12.90 -13.23 -1.44
N GLY A 77 -12.35 -12.26 -2.19
CA GLY A 77 -13.12 -11.27 -2.93
C GLY A 77 -12.28 -10.03 -3.26
N THR A 78 -12.96 -8.96 -3.64
CA THR A 78 -12.38 -7.66 -3.91
C THR A 78 -12.81 -6.64 -2.85
N ALA A 79 -11.85 -5.81 -2.42
CA ALA A 79 -12.08 -4.69 -1.52
C ALA A 79 -12.49 -3.44 -2.29
N THR A 80 -13.09 -2.48 -1.59
CA THR A 80 -13.56 -1.21 -2.18
C THR A 80 -12.52 -0.45 -3.00
N ARG A 81 -13.03 0.42 -3.87
CA ARG A 81 -12.28 1.24 -4.83
C ARG A 81 -12.40 2.72 -4.50
N ALA A 82 -11.51 3.54 -5.06
CA ALA A 82 -11.76 4.98 -5.07
C ALA A 82 -13.04 5.28 -5.85
N ARG A 83 -13.84 6.24 -5.35
CA ARG A 83 -15.04 6.73 -6.03
C ARG A 83 -14.63 7.40 -7.35
N PRO A 84 -15.37 7.20 -8.46
CA PRO A 84 -15.12 7.96 -9.69
C PRO A 84 -15.22 9.47 -9.45
N GLY A 85 -14.25 10.23 -9.94
CA GLY A 85 -14.23 11.69 -9.80
C GLY A 85 -12.81 12.27 -9.81
N PRO A 86 -12.68 13.60 -9.86
CA PRO A 86 -11.39 14.26 -9.68
C PRO A 86 -10.94 14.18 -8.21
N GLY A 87 -9.63 14.19 -7.99
CA GLY A 87 -9.04 14.32 -6.65
C GLY A 87 -8.54 13.03 -6.00
N SER A 88 -7.57 13.18 -5.09
CA SER A 88 -7.13 12.13 -4.19
C SER A 88 -8.17 11.92 -3.10
N GLN A 89 -8.57 10.68 -2.85
CA GLN A 89 -9.56 10.34 -1.83
C GLN A 89 -8.91 9.52 -0.73
N THR A 90 -9.20 9.86 0.52
CA THR A 90 -8.75 9.11 1.70
C THR A 90 -9.81 8.10 2.16
N TYR A 91 -10.70 7.64 1.27
CA TYR A 91 -11.72 6.63 1.56
C TYR A 91 -11.97 5.69 0.37
N GLY A 92 -12.66 4.58 0.63
CA GLY A 92 -13.12 3.63 -0.37
C GLY A 92 -14.62 3.70 -0.57
N TRP A 93 -15.09 3.18 -1.70
CA TRP A 93 -16.49 3.14 -2.11
C TRP A 93 -16.79 1.83 -2.84
N ASN A 94 -17.92 1.21 -2.51
CA ASN A 94 -18.38 -0.06 -3.11
C ASN A 94 -19.55 0.12 -4.10
N GLY A 95 -19.84 1.35 -4.53
CA GLY A 95 -21.02 1.64 -5.35
C GLY A 95 -22.20 2.22 -4.55
N ARG A 96 -22.23 2.00 -3.23
CA ARG A 96 -23.35 2.37 -2.36
C ARG A 96 -22.89 3.22 -1.18
N GLU A 97 -21.90 2.71 -0.44
CA GLU A 97 -21.45 3.27 0.83
C GLU A 97 -19.94 3.53 0.82
N TYR A 98 -19.48 4.36 1.76
CA TYR A 98 -18.05 4.58 1.99
C TYR A 98 -17.50 3.62 3.04
N THR A 99 -16.30 3.10 2.78
CA THR A 99 -15.58 2.25 3.74
C THR A 99 -15.28 3.03 5.01
N ARG A 100 -15.56 2.43 6.16
CA ARG A 100 -15.35 3.00 7.51
C ARG A 100 -14.12 2.44 8.18
N ASN A 101 -13.48 3.28 9.00
CA ASN A 101 -12.34 2.87 9.81
C ASN A 101 -12.80 1.94 10.96
N PRO A 102 -12.20 0.75 11.13
CA PRO A 102 -12.58 -0.17 12.22
C PRO A 102 -12.34 0.39 13.63
N TRP A 103 -11.42 1.34 13.80
CA TRP A 103 -11.13 1.97 15.10
C TRP A 103 -12.17 3.03 15.51
N ASP A 104 -12.77 3.70 14.53
CA ASP A 104 -13.85 4.67 14.72
C ASP A 104 -14.65 4.79 13.42
N VAL A 105 -15.89 4.31 13.44
CA VAL A 105 -16.76 4.23 12.25
C VAL A 105 -17.17 5.61 11.71
N THR A 106 -16.90 6.70 12.43
CA THR A 106 -17.10 8.08 11.96
C THR A 106 -15.91 8.64 11.18
N ARG A 107 -14.79 7.89 11.13
CA ARG A 107 -13.52 8.31 10.52
C ARG A 107 -13.24 7.55 9.24
N SER A 108 -12.43 8.21 8.41
CA SER A 108 -11.92 7.64 7.17
C SER A 108 -10.83 6.59 7.45
N PRO A 109 -10.83 5.44 6.75
CA PRO A 109 -9.76 4.44 6.84
C PRO A 109 -8.51 4.81 6.02
N GLY A 110 -8.50 5.95 5.34
CA GLY A 110 -7.46 6.30 4.38
C GLY A 110 -7.73 5.68 3.00
N GLY A 111 -6.93 6.04 2.00
CA GLY A 111 -7.21 5.63 0.63
C GLY A 111 -6.03 5.79 -0.33
N SER A 112 -6.08 5.17 -1.50
CA SER A 112 -7.25 4.50 -2.06
C SER A 112 -7.47 3.06 -1.60
N THR A 113 -6.50 2.35 -1.00
CA THR A 113 -6.63 0.93 -0.52
C THR A 113 -7.43 0.80 0.78
N ALA A 114 -8.53 1.56 0.90
CA ALA A 114 -9.39 1.66 2.07
C ALA A 114 -9.99 0.32 2.52
N GLY A 115 -10.69 -0.39 1.63
CA GLY A 115 -11.34 -1.65 1.97
C GLY A 115 -10.35 -2.72 2.42
N GLY A 116 -9.19 -2.80 1.77
CA GLY A 116 -8.14 -3.73 2.16
C GLY A 116 -7.64 -3.44 3.57
N ALA A 117 -7.31 -2.18 3.87
CA ALA A 117 -6.85 -1.79 5.21
C ALA A 117 -7.93 -1.98 6.28
N ALA A 118 -9.19 -1.62 6.01
CA ALA A 118 -10.27 -1.83 6.95
C ALA A 118 -10.51 -3.31 7.25
N ALA A 119 -10.44 -4.18 6.24
CA ALA A 119 -10.57 -5.63 6.43
C ALA A 119 -9.43 -6.22 7.26
N VAL A 120 -8.19 -5.79 6.99
CA VAL A 120 -7.01 -6.25 7.74
C VAL A 120 -7.07 -5.78 9.20
N ALA A 121 -7.33 -4.50 9.44
CA ALA A 121 -7.45 -3.96 10.80
C ALA A 121 -8.62 -4.56 11.59
N ALA A 122 -9.70 -4.96 10.91
CA ALA A 122 -10.82 -5.67 11.53
C ALA A 122 -10.57 -7.17 11.75
N GLY A 123 -9.40 -7.70 11.39
CA GLY A 123 -9.05 -9.12 11.55
C GLY A 123 -9.79 -10.07 10.61
N VAL A 124 -10.29 -9.57 9.47
CA VAL A 124 -11.01 -10.39 8.47
C VAL A 124 -10.03 -11.21 7.63
N VAL A 125 -8.92 -10.58 7.22
CA VAL A 125 -7.83 -11.20 6.47
C VAL A 125 -6.49 -10.66 6.98
N PRO A 126 -5.40 -11.44 6.98
CA PRO A 126 -4.08 -10.93 7.38
C PRO A 126 -3.45 -9.97 6.35
N LEU A 127 -3.86 -10.08 5.08
CA LEU A 127 -3.24 -9.37 3.96
C LEU A 127 -4.29 -8.82 2.99
N ALA A 128 -3.97 -7.68 2.38
CA ALA A 128 -4.71 -7.14 1.24
C ALA A 128 -3.74 -6.57 0.19
N THR A 129 -4.08 -6.75 -1.09
CA THR A 129 -3.31 -6.14 -2.18
C THR A 129 -3.78 -4.72 -2.46
N GLY A 130 -2.90 -3.91 -3.04
CA GLY A 130 -3.21 -2.56 -3.49
C GLY A 130 -2.13 -1.97 -4.37
N GLY A 131 -2.16 -0.65 -4.47
CA GLY A 131 -1.13 0.11 -5.16
C GLY A 131 -0.95 1.48 -4.56
N ASP A 132 0.22 2.05 -4.75
CA ASP A 132 0.62 3.32 -4.16
C ASP A 132 1.32 4.17 -5.20
N SER A 133 0.66 5.27 -5.59
CA SER A 133 1.27 6.38 -6.30
C SER A 133 1.56 7.49 -5.30
N GLY A 134 0.51 8.08 -4.73
CA GLY A 134 0.58 9.21 -3.80
C GLY A 134 0.25 8.86 -2.35
N GLY A 135 0.55 7.64 -1.91
CA GLY A 135 0.29 7.18 -0.53
C GLY A 135 -0.84 6.16 -0.41
N SER A 136 -1.34 5.61 -1.52
CA SER A 136 -2.53 4.74 -1.50
C SER A 136 -2.38 3.39 -0.78
N LEU A 137 -1.16 2.99 -0.38
CA LEU A 137 -0.94 1.90 0.58
C LEU A 137 -0.59 2.46 1.97
N ARG A 138 0.31 3.46 2.00
CA ARG A 138 0.86 4.02 3.24
C ARG A 138 -0.17 4.79 4.08
N ILE A 139 -0.99 5.63 3.46
CA ILE A 139 -2.05 6.42 4.12
C ILE A 139 -3.07 5.50 4.81
N PRO A 140 -3.71 4.54 4.11
CA PRO A 140 -4.66 3.66 4.79
C PRO A 140 -4.00 2.73 5.81
N ALA A 141 -2.75 2.31 5.60
CA ALA A 141 -2.02 1.59 6.64
C ALA A 141 -1.82 2.45 7.91
N SER A 142 -1.42 3.72 7.76
CA SER A 142 -1.26 4.66 8.88
C SER A 142 -2.59 4.90 9.63
N PHE A 143 -3.67 5.15 8.90
CA PHE A 143 -4.98 5.43 9.52
C PHE A 143 -5.63 4.21 10.17
N CYS A 144 -5.29 3.00 9.71
CA CYS A 144 -5.81 1.76 10.26
C CYS A 144 -4.83 1.04 11.19
N GLY A 145 -3.66 1.60 11.50
CA GLY A 145 -2.69 0.99 12.42
C GLY A 145 -2.06 -0.29 11.88
N LEU A 146 -1.67 -0.30 10.61
CA LEU A 146 -1.16 -1.46 9.88
C LEU A 146 0.21 -1.20 9.26
N VAL A 147 0.82 -2.24 8.69
CA VAL A 147 2.02 -2.14 7.88
C VAL A 147 1.63 -2.07 6.39
N GLY A 148 2.02 -0.99 5.72
CA GLY A 148 1.82 -0.82 4.28
C GLY A 148 3.15 -0.65 3.56
N PHE A 149 3.47 -1.53 2.62
CA PHE A 149 4.76 -1.50 1.93
C PHE A 149 4.66 -0.98 0.51
N LYS A 150 5.31 0.16 0.25
CA LYS A 150 5.54 0.70 -1.10
C LYS A 150 6.98 0.37 -1.51
N GLY A 151 7.15 -0.67 -2.31
CA GLY A 151 8.46 -1.05 -2.83
C GLY A 151 9.08 0.00 -3.77
N THR A 152 10.38 -0.14 -4.02
CA THR A 152 11.07 0.54 -5.13
C THR A 152 10.27 0.35 -6.42
N TYR A 153 10.22 1.38 -7.27
CA TYR A 153 9.57 1.26 -8.58
C TYR A 153 10.13 0.05 -9.36
N GLY A 154 9.25 -0.84 -9.83
CA GLY A 154 9.61 -2.11 -10.47
C GLY A 154 9.82 -3.29 -9.52
N ARG A 155 9.79 -3.12 -8.19
CA ARG A 155 9.97 -4.23 -7.23
C ARG A 155 8.87 -5.28 -7.34
N VAL A 156 7.61 -4.82 -7.26
CA VAL A 156 6.42 -5.64 -7.53
C VAL A 156 5.96 -5.29 -8.94
N PRO A 157 6.08 -6.22 -9.91
CA PRO A 157 5.76 -5.94 -11.29
C PRO A 157 4.27 -5.72 -11.47
N ARG A 158 3.95 -4.90 -12.46
CA ARG A 158 2.58 -4.47 -12.73
C ARG A 158 2.00 -5.20 -13.93
N ALA A 159 0.67 -5.30 -13.94
CA ALA A 159 -0.05 -5.64 -15.16
C ALA A 159 0.13 -4.51 -16.18
N VAL A 160 0.08 -4.87 -17.47
CA VAL A 160 0.26 -3.94 -18.59
C VAL A 160 -0.63 -2.70 -18.42
N GLY A 161 -0.03 -1.52 -18.43
CA GLY A 161 -0.71 -0.25 -18.20
C GLY A 161 0.19 0.94 -18.47
N ARG A 162 -0.40 2.11 -18.71
CA ARG A 162 0.28 3.36 -19.08
C ARG A 162 0.92 4.04 -17.85
N ALA A 163 1.90 3.40 -17.21
CA ALA A 163 2.63 3.94 -16.06
C ALA A 163 3.80 4.87 -16.48
N PHE A 164 3.54 5.81 -17.40
CA PHE A 164 4.60 6.62 -18.01
C PHE A 164 5.17 7.71 -17.07
N GLY A 165 4.51 7.98 -15.94
CA GLY A 165 4.99 8.87 -14.90
C GLY A 165 5.98 8.22 -13.93
N GLY A 166 5.92 6.89 -13.79
CA GLY A 166 6.80 6.10 -12.94
C GLY A 166 6.51 6.24 -11.43
N LEU A 167 5.27 6.57 -11.05
CA LEU A 167 4.92 6.83 -9.64
C LEU A 167 4.33 5.59 -8.97
N THR A 168 3.44 4.92 -9.69
CA THR A 168 2.56 3.91 -9.13
C THR A 168 3.28 2.57 -9.00
N THR A 169 3.24 1.97 -7.81
CA THR A 169 3.73 0.62 -7.54
C THR A 169 2.58 -0.26 -7.05
N ALA A 170 2.59 -1.54 -7.40
CA ALA A 170 1.77 -2.52 -6.69
C ALA A 170 2.39 -2.83 -5.31
N GLY A 171 1.59 -3.34 -4.39
CA GLY A 171 2.09 -3.72 -3.06
C GLY A 171 1.00 -4.33 -2.20
N VAL A 172 1.32 -4.48 -0.91
CA VAL A 172 0.45 -5.13 0.08
C VAL A 172 0.34 -4.29 1.35
N ILE A 173 -0.78 -4.49 2.06
CA ILE A 173 -1.00 -4.06 3.44
C ILE A 173 -1.22 -5.32 4.27
N GLY A 174 -0.64 -5.38 5.47
CA GLY A 174 -0.83 -6.47 6.41
C GLY A 174 -0.83 -6.01 7.86
N ALA A 175 -1.29 -6.88 8.75
CA ALA A 175 -1.34 -6.62 10.20
C ALA A 175 0.03 -6.76 10.88
N ASP A 176 0.92 -7.54 10.27
CA ASP A 176 2.24 -7.86 10.79
C ASP A 176 3.35 -7.51 9.79
N LEU A 177 4.53 -7.14 10.29
CA LEU A 177 5.68 -6.78 9.45
C LEU A 177 6.23 -7.99 8.69
N ASP A 178 6.35 -9.14 9.34
CA ASP A 178 6.92 -10.35 8.76
C ASP A 178 6.02 -10.87 7.63
N ASP A 179 4.70 -10.81 7.83
CA ASP A 179 3.71 -11.15 6.80
C ASP A 179 3.84 -10.25 5.56
N VAL A 180 3.99 -8.94 5.77
CA VAL A 180 4.15 -7.97 4.67
C VAL A 180 5.47 -8.19 3.94
N VAL A 181 6.55 -8.46 4.66
CA VAL A 181 7.87 -8.76 4.10
C VAL A 181 7.83 -10.04 3.28
N LEU A 182 7.27 -11.13 3.83
CA LEU A 182 7.13 -12.41 3.15
C LEU A 182 6.28 -12.27 1.89
N ALA A 183 5.08 -11.69 2.01
CA ALA A 183 4.18 -11.49 0.88
C ALA A 183 4.83 -10.63 -0.22
N THR A 184 5.55 -9.57 0.17
CA THR A 184 6.28 -8.73 -0.80
C THR A 184 7.40 -9.52 -1.49
N SER A 185 8.16 -10.36 -0.78
CA SER A 185 9.17 -11.23 -1.38
C SER A 185 8.53 -12.15 -2.42
N VAL A 186 7.44 -12.84 -2.06
CA VAL A 186 6.65 -13.71 -2.95
C VAL A 186 6.22 -12.99 -4.23
N VAL A 187 5.75 -11.73 -4.12
CA VAL A 187 5.23 -11.00 -5.28
C VAL A 187 6.29 -10.21 -6.04
N SER A 188 7.56 -10.24 -5.63
CA SER A 188 8.65 -9.48 -6.24
C SER A 188 9.37 -10.23 -7.36
N GLY A 189 10.00 -9.47 -8.26
CA GLY A 189 10.90 -10.02 -9.29
C GLY A 189 10.41 -9.88 -10.74
N PRO A 190 11.23 -10.28 -11.73
CA PRO A 190 10.96 -10.05 -13.15
C PRO A 190 9.66 -10.66 -13.64
N HIS A 191 8.92 -9.96 -14.50
CA HIS A 191 7.70 -10.47 -15.10
C HIS A 191 7.54 -10.00 -16.54
N ARG A 192 7.06 -10.87 -17.44
CA ARG A 192 6.93 -10.59 -18.88
C ARG A 192 6.06 -9.38 -19.24
N LEU A 193 5.18 -8.97 -18.34
CA LEU A 193 4.26 -7.85 -18.53
C LEU A 193 4.85 -6.50 -18.10
N ASP A 194 6.01 -6.51 -17.43
CA ASP A 194 6.61 -5.30 -16.87
C ASP A 194 8.11 -5.23 -17.20
N PRO A 195 8.50 -4.42 -18.21
CA PRO A 195 9.90 -4.25 -18.58
C PRO A 195 10.71 -3.45 -17.53
N THR A 196 10.06 -2.86 -16.54
CA THR A 196 10.71 -2.11 -15.45
C THR A 196 10.97 -2.97 -14.22
N ALA A 197 10.57 -4.25 -14.26
CA ALA A 197 10.66 -5.15 -13.13
C ALA A 197 12.11 -5.37 -12.67
N LEU A 198 12.34 -5.22 -11.38
CA LEU A 198 13.63 -5.45 -10.73
C LEU A 198 13.86 -6.95 -10.49
N PRO A 199 15.10 -7.38 -10.20
CA PRO A 199 15.39 -8.74 -9.75
C PRO A 199 14.55 -9.14 -8.52
N HIS A 200 14.40 -10.45 -8.33
CA HIS A 200 13.70 -11.00 -7.17
C HIS A 200 14.25 -10.44 -5.86
N TRP A 201 13.34 -10.10 -4.94
CA TRP A 201 13.71 -9.61 -3.61
C TRP A 201 13.51 -10.75 -2.61
N PRO A 202 14.60 -11.31 -2.05
CA PRO A 202 14.47 -12.32 -1.02
C PRO A 202 13.91 -11.71 0.26
N VAL A 203 13.38 -12.55 1.15
CA VAL A 203 13.11 -12.16 2.53
C VAL A 203 14.42 -11.62 3.13
N PRO A 204 14.47 -10.35 3.55
CA PRO A 204 15.67 -9.74 4.09
C PRO A 204 16.05 -10.38 5.42
N ILE A 205 17.35 -10.50 5.66
CA ILE A 205 17.89 -10.80 6.99
C ILE A 205 17.92 -9.47 7.74
N LEU A 206 17.41 -9.45 8.97
CA LEU A 206 17.45 -8.27 9.83
C LEU A 206 18.91 -7.87 10.06
N ALA A 207 19.27 -6.64 9.67
CA ALA A 207 20.58 -6.08 9.94
C ALA A 207 20.66 -5.62 11.40
N GLU A 208 21.79 -5.85 12.04
CA GLU A 208 22.09 -5.38 13.39
C GLU A 208 22.85 -4.05 13.35
N GLY A 209 22.60 -3.18 14.34
CA GLY A 209 23.36 -1.95 14.58
C GLY A 209 22.46 -0.75 14.84
N PRO A 210 23.02 0.37 15.32
CA PRO A 210 22.29 1.62 15.26
C PRO A 210 22.20 2.04 13.77
N PHE A 211 20.99 2.07 13.23
CA PHE A 211 20.74 2.67 11.92
C PHE A 211 20.89 4.19 12.03
N ARG A 212 21.58 4.79 11.06
CA ARG A 212 21.67 6.25 10.92
C ARG A 212 20.43 6.74 10.22
N VAL A 213 19.69 7.65 10.84
CA VAL A 213 18.42 8.15 10.29
C VAL A 213 18.38 9.66 10.25
N ALA A 214 17.91 10.23 9.15
CA ALA A 214 17.48 11.62 9.11
C ALA A 214 15.99 11.68 9.47
N TYR A 215 15.58 12.64 10.30
CA TYR A 215 14.18 12.84 10.64
C TYR A 215 13.68 14.21 10.15
N LEU A 216 12.65 14.20 9.30
CA LEU A 216 11.99 15.41 8.81
C LEU A 216 10.50 15.35 9.14
N SER A 217 10.08 16.16 10.12
CA SER A 217 8.70 16.14 10.64
C SER A 217 7.67 16.75 9.70
N THR A 218 8.08 17.62 8.77
CA THR A 218 7.12 18.44 7.99
C THR A 218 7.23 18.26 6.49
N LEU A 219 8.43 18.00 5.93
CA LEU A 219 8.68 18.03 4.47
C LEU A 219 7.98 19.21 3.76
N SER A 220 7.97 20.40 4.39
CA SER A 220 7.30 21.65 3.96
C SER A 220 5.83 21.83 4.33
N TYR A 221 5.18 20.88 5.02
CA TYR A 221 3.80 20.99 5.47
C TYR A 221 3.67 20.79 6.99
N PRO A 222 2.77 21.50 7.68
CA PRO A 222 2.59 21.33 9.12
C PRO A 222 2.07 19.92 9.44
N VAL A 223 2.64 19.30 10.48
CA VAL A 223 2.20 18.02 11.04
C VAL A 223 1.54 18.25 12.40
N ASP A 224 0.58 17.40 12.75
CA ASP A 224 0.04 17.31 14.10
C ASP A 224 1.18 17.11 15.13
N PRO A 225 1.30 17.96 16.17
CA PRO A 225 2.38 17.87 17.15
C PRO A 225 2.43 16.52 17.88
N GLY A 226 1.29 15.85 18.08
CA GLY A 226 1.23 14.53 18.70
C GLY A 226 1.85 13.44 17.83
N ILE A 227 1.72 13.56 16.50
CA ILE A 227 2.38 12.65 15.55
C ILE A 227 3.89 12.90 15.54
N ASP A 228 4.33 14.16 15.51
CA ASP A 228 5.76 14.51 15.58
C ASP A 228 6.39 13.94 16.86
N GLN A 229 5.75 14.17 18.02
CA GLN A 229 6.23 13.68 19.30
C GLN A 229 6.31 12.15 19.34
N LEU A 230 5.26 11.44 18.88
CA LEU A 230 5.24 9.98 18.84
C LEU A 230 6.41 9.41 18.03
N ILE A 231 6.75 10.02 16.89
CA ILE A 231 7.86 9.54 16.07
C ILE A 231 9.19 9.80 16.78
N ARG A 232 9.39 11.00 17.35
CA ARG A 232 10.61 11.34 18.11
C ARG A 232 10.87 10.35 19.25
N ASP A 233 9.83 9.96 19.98
CA ASP A 233 9.95 8.98 21.06
C ASP A 233 10.41 7.60 20.56
N ARG A 234 9.99 7.22 19.34
CA ARG A 234 10.36 5.95 18.70
C ARG A 234 11.73 5.97 18.03
N LEU A 235 12.28 7.14 17.71
CA LEU A 235 13.63 7.29 17.13
C LEU A 235 14.77 6.97 18.12
N SER A 236 14.46 6.76 19.40
CA SER A 236 15.45 6.38 20.43
C SER A 236 16.22 5.08 20.13
N VAL A 237 15.74 4.26 19.19
CA VAL A 237 16.40 3.02 18.74
C VAL A 237 17.41 3.24 17.59
N ALA A 238 17.58 4.47 17.12
CA ALA A 238 18.41 4.81 15.97
C ALA A 238 19.32 6.02 16.26
N GLU A 239 20.41 6.15 15.50
CA GLU A 239 21.27 7.33 15.53
C GLU A 239 20.65 8.41 14.63
N VAL A 240 20.11 9.48 15.23
CA VAL A 240 19.53 10.58 14.46
C VAL A 240 20.62 11.54 13.99
N ILE A 241 20.78 11.66 12.67
CA ILE A 241 21.75 12.55 12.02
C ILE A 241 21.03 13.73 11.38
N ASP A 242 21.49 14.94 11.69
CA ASP A 242 21.01 16.13 10.99
C ASP A 242 21.65 16.23 9.59
N VAL A 243 20.78 16.20 8.58
CA VAL A 243 21.14 16.29 7.17
C VAL A 243 20.28 17.38 6.54
N PRO A 244 20.87 18.52 6.12
CA PRO A 244 20.12 19.53 5.38
C PRO A 244 19.55 18.91 4.11
N LEU A 245 18.22 18.93 3.98
CA LEU A 245 17.50 18.49 2.79
C LEU A 245 16.65 19.64 2.28
N LYS A 246 16.85 20.01 1.01
CA LYS A 246 16.00 20.96 0.30
C LYS A 246 15.41 20.30 -0.92
N LEU A 247 14.11 20.09 -0.90
CA LEU A 247 13.36 19.58 -2.04
C LEU A 247 12.66 20.74 -2.75
N LEU A 248 12.56 20.66 -4.07
CA LEU A 248 11.67 21.50 -4.86
C LEU A 248 10.21 21.09 -4.62
N PRO A 249 9.27 22.06 -4.59
CA PRO A 249 7.85 21.78 -4.47
C PRO A 249 7.36 20.85 -5.57
N THR A 250 6.46 19.93 -5.22
CA THR A 250 5.92 18.93 -6.15
C THR A 250 4.54 19.28 -6.66
N ASP A 251 3.95 20.39 -6.22
CA ASP A 251 2.55 20.78 -6.47
C ASP A 251 2.22 20.84 -7.97
N ASP A 252 3.17 21.33 -8.79
CA ASP A 252 3.02 21.40 -10.25
C ASP A 252 3.50 20.12 -10.97
N ALA A 253 4.49 19.43 -10.42
CA ALA A 253 5.09 18.24 -11.04
C ALA A 253 4.24 16.98 -10.84
N TRP A 254 3.62 16.84 -9.67
CA TRP A 254 2.84 15.67 -9.28
C TRP A 254 1.62 15.43 -10.18
N PRO A 255 0.75 16.43 -10.47
CA PRO A 255 -0.41 16.24 -11.32
C PRO A 255 -0.03 15.79 -12.75
N VAL A 256 1.08 16.33 -13.28
CA VAL A 256 1.62 15.97 -14.61
C VAL A 256 2.06 14.51 -14.65
N LEU A 257 2.91 14.09 -13.70
CA LEU A 257 3.40 12.71 -13.65
C LEU A 257 2.26 11.72 -13.34
N SER A 258 1.32 12.10 -12.47
CA SER A 258 0.13 11.30 -12.16
C SER A 258 -0.79 11.15 -13.38
N ALA A 259 -0.96 12.20 -14.18
CA ALA A 259 -1.71 12.15 -15.43
C ALA A 259 -1.08 11.18 -16.44
N LEU A 260 0.24 11.20 -16.60
CA LEU A 260 0.96 10.23 -17.42
C LEU A 260 0.75 8.79 -16.94
N ASP A 261 0.80 8.55 -15.63
CA ASP A 261 0.56 7.24 -14.99
C ASP A 261 -0.88 6.72 -15.15
N ALA A 262 -1.83 7.65 -15.31
CA ALA A 262 -3.22 7.35 -15.61
C ALA A 262 -3.48 7.26 -17.13
N GLY A 263 -2.44 7.39 -17.96
CA GLY A 263 -2.55 7.35 -19.41
C GLY A 263 -3.25 8.56 -20.04
N ARG A 264 -3.35 9.68 -19.32
CA ARG A 264 -3.91 10.95 -19.82
C ARG A 264 -2.85 11.72 -20.62
N GLY A 265 -3.31 12.45 -21.64
CA GLY A 265 -2.45 13.35 -22.42
C GLY A 265 -1.97 14.53 -21.58
N VAL A 266 -0.71 14.91 -21.73
CA VAL A 266 -0.09 16.07 -21.07
C VAL A 266 0.86 16.74 -22.06
N GLU A 267 0.95 18.07 -22.00
CA GLU A 267 1.85 18.83 -22.86
C GLU A 267 3.31 18.47 -22.62
N ALA A 268 4.10 18.34 -23.69
CA ALA A 268 5.49 17.90 -23.60
C ALA A 268 6.35 18.84 -22.74
N ALA A 269 6.10 20.15 -22.82
CA ALA A 269 6.80 21.15 -22.00
C ALA A 269 6.51 20.96 -20.50
N ASP A 270 5.29 20.57 -20.14
CA ASP A 270 4.91 20.32 -18.74
C ASP A 270 5.58 19.06 -18.22
N VAL A 271 5.64 18.01 -19.06
CA VAL A 271 6.37 16.78 -18.75
C VAL A 271 7.86 17.07 -18.50
N GLN A 272 8.49 17.91 -19.32
CA GLN A 272 9.89 18.31 -19.14
C GLN A 272 10.09 19.04 -17.80
N ARG A 273 9.24 20.01 -17.47
CA ARG A 273 9.33 20.73 -16.18
C ARG A 273 9.12 19.80 -14.99
N ALA A 274 8.13 18.91 -15.06
CA ALA A 274 7.85 17.94 -13.99
C ALA A 274 9.02 16.96 -13.77
N ARG A 275 9.67 16.51 -14.86
CA ARG A 275 10.88 15.68 -14.78
C ARG A 275 12.06 16.43 -14.19
N ALA A 276 12.28 17.70 -14.53
CA ALA A 276 13.34 18.49 -13.94
C ALA A 276 13.19 18.63 -12.41
N VAL A 277 11.96 18.83 -11.91
CA VAL A 277 11.68 18.81 -10.46
C VAL A 277 12.01 17.45 -9.84
N ARG A 278 11.55 16.36 -10.47
CA ARG A 278 11.82 14.99 -10.00
C ARG A 278 13.31 14.69 -9.95
N ASP A 279 14.05 15.03 -10.99
CA ASP A 279 15.47 14.70 -11.13
C ASP A 279 16.32 15.51 -10.12
N HIS A 280 15.95 16.78 -9.87
CA HIS A 280 16.54 17.57 -8.78
C HIS A 280 16.30 16.92 -7.41
N ASN A 281 15.05 16.57 -7.10
CA ASN A 281 14.69 15.96 -5.82
C ASN A 281 15.34 14.58 -5.64
N ASN A 282 15.45 13.78 -6.70
CA ASN A 282 16.16 12.50 -6.68
C ASN A 282 17.65 12.68 -6.35
N THR A 283 18.30 13.71 -6.92
CA THR A 283 19.71 14.01 -6.63
C THR A 283 19.88 14.41 -5.16
N ALA A 284 19.04 15.33 -4.66
CA ALA A 284 19.09 15.74 -3.25
C ALA A 284 18.83 14.58 -2.27
N LEU A 285 17.93 13.65 -2.61
CA LEU A 285 17.69 12.44 -1.81
C LEU A 285 18.87 11.46 -1.89
N ALA A 286 19.52 11.31 -3.04
CA ALA A 286 20.72 10.49 -3.17
C ALA A 286 21.86 11.02 -2.28
N ASP A 287 22.12 12.32 -2.33
CA ASP A 287 23.12 12.98 -1.47
C ASP A 287 22.81 12.80 0.02
N LEU A 288 21.52 12.76 0.39
CA LEU A 288 21.10 12.45 1.76
C LEU A 288 21.39 11.00 2.14
N PHE A 289 21.09 10.03 1.26
CA PHE A 289 21.31 8.60 1.53
C PHE A 289 22.78 8.19 1.53
N ASP A 290 23.70 9.02 1.03
CA ASP A 290 25.14 8.85 1.26
C ASP A 290 25.52 9.08 2.74
N ARG A 291 24.67 9.79 3.50
CA ARG A 291 24.91 10.15 4.91
C ARG A 291 24.11 9.34 5.91
N VAL A 292 22.94 8.84 5.53
CA VAL A 292 22.02 8.11 6.42
C VAL A 292 21.46 6.86 5.73
N ASP A 293 21.08 5.87 6.53
CA ASP A 293 20.53 4.61 6.04
C ASP A 293 19.02 4.72 5.74
N ALA A 294 18.33 5.67 6.41
CA ALA A 294 16.93 5.96 6.15
C ALA A 294 16.56 7.43 6.39
N LEU A 295 15.53 7.89 5.67
CA LEU A 295 14.81 9.11 5.96
C LEU A 295 13.48 8.73 6.62
N VAL A 296 13.25 9.22 7.83
CA VAL A 296 12.02 9.02 8.59
C VAL A 296 11.18 10.29 8.50
N THR A 297 9.90 10.12 8.18
CA THR A 297 8.90 11.20 8.16
C THR A 297 7.56 10.66 8.66
N PRO A 298 6.67 11.52 9.17
CA PRO A 298 5.28 11.15 9.33
C PRO A 298 4.69 10.62 8.01
N THR A 299 3.96 9.51 8.07
CA THR A 299 3.26 8.98 6.89
C THR A 299 2.09 9.90 6.49
N THR A 300 1.38 10.42 7.49
CA THR A 300 0.26 11.35 7.34
C THR A 300 0.49 12.55 8.25
N LEU A 301 0.01 13.72 7.82
CA LEU A 301 0.14 14.96 8.59
C LEU A 301 -0.87 15.05 9.74
N THR A 302 -1.90 14.22 9.71
CA THR A 302 -2.99 14.15 10.68
C THR A 302 -3.30 12.69 11.04
N VAL A 303 -4.08 12.50 12.11
CA VAL A 303 -4.73 11.22 12.42
C VAL A 303 -5.94 11.00 11.50
N ALA A 304 -6.53 9.80 11.56
CA ALA A 304 -7.77 9.51 10.83
C ALA A 304 -8.84 10.59 11.10
N HIS A 305 -9.34 11.18 10.02
CA HIS A 305 -10.22 12.34 10.02
C HIS A 305 -11.60 11.98 9.46
N GLY A 306 -12.60 12.87 9.59
CA GLY A 306 -13.91 12.68 8.95
C GLY A 306 -13.83 12.78 7.43
N TYR A 307 -14.80 12.22 6.71
CA TYR A 307 -14.80 12.16 5.24
C TYR A 307 -14.79 13.54 4.55
N ASP A 308 -15.40 14.54 5.17
CA ASP A 308 -15.57 15.87 4.58
C ASP A 308 -14.45 16.86 4.93
N GLN A 309 -13.47 16.45 5.73
CA GLN A 309 -12.48 17.37 6.31
C GLN A 309 -11.34 17.75 5.34
N TYR A 310 -11.14 16.99 4.24
CA TYR A 310 -10.02 17.20 3.31
C TYR A 310 -10.36 16.86 1.83
N ASN A 311 -11.62 17.08 1.41
CA ASN A 311 -12.04 16.93 0.01
C ASN A 311 -11.55 18.10 -0.86
#